data_AF-A0A135NZ35-F1
#
_entry.id   AF-A0A135NZ35-F1
#
_cell.length_a   1.000
_cell.length_b   1.000
_cell.length_c   1.000
_cell.angle_alpha   90.00
_cell.angle_beta   90.00
_cell.angle_gamma   90.00
#
_symmetry.space_group_name_H-M   'P 1'
#
loop_
_entity.id
_entity.type
_entity.pdbx_description
1 polymer ?
#
loop_
_entity_poly.entity_id
_entity_poly.type
_entity_poly.pdbx_seq_one_letter_code
_entity_poly.pdbx_strand_id
1 'polypeptide(L)'
;MITVFGSINMDLVAISERLPKPGETVTGKSFSTAAGGKGANQALAAKRAGAIVKMAGAVGDDAFAAPALTLLRDARTDLSLVKSVAVPTGTAVILIGEGGENMISVIPAANGEVNVADAERAVSEMATGDILMLQLEIPADAIEAALKAAKAKRITTIINTAPLTSQAQHLSRLSDIVIANETEFELLIGKNGLSPEQRETELSTRHGETGQTFIVTLGAEGVIAIRNGKLFKATGLKIEPVDTVGAGDTFCGYLAASLDAGLDFELALRRAAVAGSLACTREGAQPSIPVASEVEAKV
;
A
#
# COMPACT_ATOMS: atom_id res chain seq x y z
N MET A 1 1.58 6.30 -16.88
CA MET A 1 0.99 4.98 -16.58
C MET A 1 1.55 4.49 -15.25
N ILE A 2 0.75 3.74 -14.48
CA ILE A 2 1.19 3.19 -13.19
C ILE A 2 1.37 1.68 -13.31
N THR A 3 2.54 1.18 -12.91
CA THR A 3 2.74 -0.25 -12.63
C THR A 3 2.86 -0.41 -11.12
N VAL A 4 2.01 -1.27 -10.54
CA VAL A 4 2.15 -1.70 -9.15
C VAL A 4 2.81 -3.06 -9.14
N PHE A 5 3.98 -3.17 -8.49
CA PHE A 5 4.68 -4.44 -8.31
C PHE A 5 4.64 -4.82 -6.83
N GLY A 6 3.81 -5.81 -6.49
CA GLY A 6 3.52 -6.08 -5.09
C GLY A 6 2.67 -7.32 -4.85
N SER A 7 2.25 -7.43 -3.60
CA SER A 7 1.53 -8.59 -3.07
C SER A 7 0.08 -8.68 -3.54
N ILE A 8 -0.40 -9.91 -3.67
CA ILE A 8 -1.80 -10.27 -3.90
C ILE A 8 -2.16 -11.32 -2.86
N ASN A 9 -3.16 -11.03 -2.01
CA ASN A 9 -3.58 -11.97 -0.97
C ASN A 9 -5.08 -12.30 -1.06
N MET A 10 -5.42 -13.44 -0.47
CA MET A 10 -6.75 -13.71 0.06
C MET A 10 -6.73 -13.60 1.58
N ASP A 11 -7.47 -12.63 2.11
CA ASP A 11 -7.61 -12.41 3.53
C ASP A 11 -8.69 -13.36 4.08
N LEU A 12 -8.36 -14.10 5.14
CA LEU A 12 -9.21 -15.07 5.81
C LEU A 12 -9.56 -14.52 7.19
N VAL A 13 -10.78 -13.99 7.33
CA VAL A 13 -11.21 -13.26 8.52
C VAL A 13 -12.11 -14.14 9.37
N ALA A 14 -11.70 -14.42 10.59
CA ALA A 14 -12.51 -15.13 11.59
C ALA A 14 -12.78 -14.23 12.80
N ILE A 15 -14.05 -14.07 13.14
CA ILE A 15 -14.48 -13.26 14.28
C ILE A 15 -14.83 -14.18 15.43
N SER A 16 -14.42 -13.84 16.65
CA SER A 16 -14.64 -14.60 17.87
C SER A 16 -14.94 -13.67 19.04
N GLU A 17 -15.46 -14.22 20.15
CA GLU A 17 -15.66 -13.42 21.38
C GLU A 17 -14.36 -12.98 22.01
N ARG A 18 -13.32 -13.79 21.88
CA ARG A 18 -12.00 -13.50 22.40
C ARG A 18 -10.97 -14.17 21.53
N LEU A 19 -9.81 -13.55 21.42
CA LEU A 19 -8.68 -14.15 20.74
C LEU A 19 -8.19 -15.40 21.51
N PRO A 20 -7.77 -16.47 20.81
CA PRO A 20 -7.18 -17.63 21.46
C PRO A 20 -5.82 -17.27 22.07
N LYS A 21 -5.51 -17.85 23.24
CA LYS A 21 -4.15 -17.83 23.81
C LYS A 21 -3.38 -19.08 23.37
N PRO A 22 -2.03 -19.11 23.51
CA PRO A 22 -1.26 -20.32 23.22
C PRO A 22 -1.81 -21.55 23.94
N GLY A 23 -2.13 -22.60 23.17
CA GLY A 23 -2.70 -23.86 23.68
C GLY A 23 -4.23 -23.91 23.79
N GLU A 24 -4.94 -22.83 23.48
CA GLU A 24 -6.40 -22.79 23.52
C GLU A 24 -7.04 -23.04 22.16
N THR A 25 -8.30 -23.49 22.19
CA THR A 25 -9.20 -23.51 21.03
C THR A 25 -10.43 -22.68 21.37
N VAL A 26 -10.77 -21.73 20.50
CA VAL A 26 -11.92 -20.84 20.68
C VAL A 26 -12.89 -21.01 19.52
N THR A 27 -14.18 -21.15 19.82
CA THR A 27 -15.23 -21.21 18.80
C THR A 27 -15.42 -19.84 18.14
N GLY A 28 -15.30 -19.79 16.82
CA GLY A 28 -15.60 -18.59 16.04
C GLY A 28 -17.11 -18.30 15.95
N LYS A 29 -17.45 -17.03 15.77
CA LYS A 29 -18.80 -16.53 15.51
C LYS A 29 -19.12 -16.46 14.03
N SER A 30 -18.17 -16.01 13.22
CA SER A 30 -18.31 -15.89 11.78
C SER A 30 -16.96 -16.05 11.07
N PHE A 31 -17.05 -16.36 9.78
CA PHE A 31 -15.91 -16.47 8.88
C PHE A 31 -16.24 -15.82 7.55
N SER A 32 -15.31 -15.06 7.01
CA SER A 32 -15.41 -14.47 5.68
C SER A 32 -14.04 -14.42 5.00
N THR A 33 -14.07 -14.24 3.68
CA THR A 33 -12.87 -14.09 2.86
C THR A 33 -12.95 -12.82 2.05
N ALA A 34 -11.84 -12.11 1.90
CA ALA A 34 -11.77 -10.88 1.12
C ALA A 34 -10.50 -10.83 0.25
N ALA A 35 -10.60 -10.24 -0.93
CA ALA A 35 -9.41 -9.93 -1.71
C ALA A 35 -8.58 -8.86 -0.97
N GLY A 36 -7.27 -9.09 -0.86
CA GLY A 36 -6.35 -8.26 -0.09
C GLY A 36 -4.94 -8.24 -0.68
N GLY A 37 -3.96 -7.91 0.17
CA GLY A 37 -2.57 -7.69 -0.21
C GLY A 37 -2.32 -6.24 -0.62
N LYS A 38 -1.29 -5.62 -0.03
CA LYS A 38 -1.04 -4.18 -0.20
C LYS A 38 -0.85 -3.78 -1.66
N GLY A 39 -0.17 -4.60 -2.46
CA GLY A 39 0.00 -4.35 -3.89
C GLY A 39 -1.34 -4.31 -4.62
N ALA A 40 -2.17 -5.33 -4.45
CA ALA A 40 -3.49 -5.39 -5.04
C ALA A 40 -4.41 -4.26 -4.57
N ASN A 41 -4.39 -3.92 -3.27
CA ASN A 41 -5.15 -2.80 -2.72
C ASN A 41 -4.75 -1.47 -3.36
N GLN A 42 -3.44 -1.19 -3.45
CA GLN A 42 -2.93 0.05 -4.03
C GLN A 42 -3.21 0.13 -5.55
N ALA A 43 -3.11 -0.99 -6.26
CA ALA A 43 -3.45 -1.06 -7.68
C ALA A 43 -4.94 -0.79 -7.92
N LEU A 44 -5.82 -1.36 -7.09
CA LEU A 44 -7.26 -1.12 -7.18
C LEU A 44 -7.60 0.34 -6.84
N ALA A 45 -6.96 0.93 -5.83
CA ALA A 45 -7.13 2.33 -5.47
C ALA A 45 -6.71 3.27 -6.61
N ALA A 46 -5.52 3.07 -7.18
CA ALA A 46 -5.07 3.86 -8.32
C ALA A 46 -6.02 3.71 -9.52
N LYS A 47 -6.54 2.49 -9.77
CA LYS A 47 -7.48 2.23 -10.86
C LYS A 47 -8.82 2.92 -10.63
N ARG A 48 -9.39 2.82 -9.43
CA ARG A 48 -10.65 3.48 -9.04
C ARG A 48 -10.53 5.01 -9.01
N ALA A 49 -9.32 5.54 -8.79
CA ALA A 49 -8.99 6.96 -8.88
C ALA A 49 -8.87 7.47 -10.34
N GLY A 50 -9.00 6.60 -11.34
CA GLY A 50 -9.05 6.95 -12.76
C GLY A 50 -7.77 6.66 -13.56
N ALA A 51 -6.73 6.06 -12.95
CA ALA A 51 -5.46 5.84 -13.63
C ALA A 51 -5.47 4.60 -14.56
N ILE A 52 -4.50 4.55 -15.48
CA ILE A 52 -4.15 3.33 -16.22
C ILE A 52 -3.16 2.55 -15.37
N VAL A 53 -3.56 1.36 -14.93
CA VAL A 53 -2.81 0.54 -13.97
C VAL A 53 -2.52 -0.84 -14.52
N LYS A 54 -1.26 -1.27 -14.41
CA LYS A 54 -0.82 -2.66 -14.53
C LYS A 54 -0.47 -3.21 -13.15
N MET A 55 -0.97 -4.40 -12.84
CA MET A 55 -0.57 -5.15 -11.64
C MET A 55 0.46 -6.21 -12.02
N ALA A 56 1.61 -6.17 -11.37
CA ALA A 56 2.66 -7.18 -11.43
C ALA A 56 2.79 -7.85 -10.06
N GLY A 57 2.85 -9.17 -10.03
CA GLY A 57 2.85 -9.95 -8.80
C GLY A 57 2.63 -11.43 -9.08
N ALA A 58 2.26 -12.19 -8.06
CA ALA A 58 2.04 -13.62 -8.20
C ALA A 58 0.81 -14.10 -7.42
N VAL A 59 0.13 -15.09 -7.98
CA VAL A 59 -0.93 -15.88 -7.32
C VAL A 59 -0.61 -17.37 -7.48
N GLY A 60 -1.23 -18.21 -6.66
CA GLY A 60 -1.10 -19.66 -6.82
C GLY A 60 -1.95 -20.23 -7.95
N ASP A 61 -1.85 -21.54 -8.15
CA ASP A 61 -2.83 -22.34 -8.90
C ASP A 61 -3.82 -22.99 -7.94
N ASP A 62 -4.57 -22.14 -7.21
CA ASP A 62 -5.51 -22.57 -6.18
C ASP A 62 -6.85 -21.84 -6.26
N ALA A 63 -7.79 -22.27 -5.41
CA ALA A 63 -9.12 -21.69 -5.36
C ALA A 63 -9.13 -20.23 -4.87
N PHE A 64 -8.04 -19.72 -4.29
CA PHE A 64 -7.94 -18.34 -3.81
C PHE A 64 -7.44 -17.37 -4.90
N ALA A 65 -6.73 -17.86 -5.91
CA ALA A 65 -6.18 -17.04 -6.97
C ALA A 65 -7.25 -16.24 -7.74
N ALA A 66 -8.35 -16.89 -8.12
CA ALA A 66 -9.41 -16.21 -8.85
C ALA A 66 -10.10 -15.13 -7.99
N PRO A 67 -10.60 -15.44 -6.77
CA PRO A 67 -11.20 -14.44 -5.90
C PRO A 67 -10.26 -13.29 -5.50
N ALA A 68 -8.96 -13.55 -5.30
CA ALA A 68 -7.98 -12.50 -4.94
C ALA A 68 -7.79 -11.44 -6.03
N LEU A 69 -8.11 -11.79 -7.28
CA LEU A 69 -8.00 -10.91 -8.44
C LEU A 69 -9.34 -10.34 -8.90
N THR A 70 -10.47 -10.75 -8.32
CA THR A 70 -11.81 -10.41 -8.83
C THR A 70 -12.03 -8.90 -8.93
N LEU A 71 -11.77 -8.14 -7.86
CA LEU A 71 -12.03 -6.69 -7.87
C LEU A 71 -11.10 -5.93 -8.81
N LEU A 72 -9.86 -6.40 -9.00
CA LEU A 72 -8.94 -5.86 -10.01
C LEU A 72 -9.43 -6.14 -11.44
N ARG A 73 -9.94 -7.35 -11.71
CA ARG A 73 -10.53 -7.70 -13.01
C ARG A 73 -11.77 -6.86 -13.30
N ASP A 74 -12.66 -6.73 -12.33
CA ASP A 74 -13.91 -5.95 -12.46
C ASP A 74 -13.61 -4.47 -12.71
N ALA A 75 -12.59 -3.93 -12.02
CA ALA A 75 -12.09 -2.57 -12.24
C ALA A 75 -11.33 -2.41 -13.57
N ARG A 76 -11.06 -3.50 -14.31
CA ARG A 76 -10.29 -3.54 -15.56
C ARG A 76 -8.84 -3.09 -15.38
N THR A 77 -8.20 -3.49 -14.28
CA THR A 77 -6.75 -3.42 -14.11
C THR A 77 -6.09 -4.43 -15.06
N ASP A 78 -4.99 -4.05 -15.70
CA ASP A 78 -4.22 -4.97 -16.53
C ASP A 78 -3.46 -5.96 -15.64
N LEU A 79 -3.77 -7.25 -15.78
CA LEU A 79 -3.19 -8.34 -15.01
C LEU A 79 -2.18 -9.19 -15.82
N SER A 80 -1.76 -8.72 -16.99
CA SER A 80 -0.84 -9.46 -17.87
C SER A 80 0.53 -9.76 -17.24
N LEU A 81 0.90 -9.01 -16.18
CA LEU A 81 2.15 -9.18 -15.43
C LEU A 81 1.96 -10.00 -14.14
N VAL A 82 0.74 -10.45 -13.83
CA VAL A 82 0.49 -11.38 -12.74
C VAL A 82 0.83 -12.79 -13.21
N LYS A 83 1.78 -13.45 -12.53
CA LYS A 83 2.11 -14.85 -12.81
C LYS A 83 1.33 -15.81 -11.90
N SER A 84 1.07 -17.00 -12.40
CA SER A 84 0.65 -18.14 -11.58
C SER A 84 1.85 -18.99 -11.22
N VAL A 85 1.94 -19.43 -9.96
CA VAL A 85 3.01 -20.30 -9.45
C VAL A 85 2.43 -21.55 -8.78
N ALA A 86 3.25 -22.57 -8.57
CA ALA A 86 2.81 -23.87 -8.04
C ALA A 86 2.50 -23.87 -6.53
N VAL A 87 2.94 -22.84 -5.79
CA VAL A 87 2.60 -22.67 -4.37
C VAL A 87 1.27 -21.93 -4.21
N PRO A 88 0.59 -22.01 -3.05
CA PRO A 88 -0.66 -21.31 -2.82
C PRO A 88 -0.57 -19.79 -3.02
N THR A 89 -1.71 -19.15 -3.30
CA THR A 89 -1.88 -17.71 -3.24
C THR A 89 -1.54 -17.21 -1.83
N GLY A 90 -0.95 -16.02 -1.73
CA GLY A 90 -0.67 -15.41 -0.43
C GLY A 90 -1.94 -15.26 0.39
N THR A 91 -1.82 -15.41 1.71
CA THR A 91 -2.98 -15.26 2.62
C THR A 91 -2.62 -14.43 3.83
N ALA A 92 -3.62 -13.73 4.37
CA ALA A 92 -3.57 -13.15 5.70
C ALA A 92 -4.64 -13.84 6.55
N VAL A 93 -4.24 -14.58 7.58
CA VAL A 93 -5.15 -15.15 8.56
C VAL A 93 -5.38 -14.12 9.65
N ILE A 94 -6.60 -13.58 9.70
CA ILE A 94 -6.99 -12.47 10.56
C ILE A 94 -8.00 -13.00 11.58
N LEU A 95 -7.59 -13.02 12.84
CA LEU A 95 -8.48 -13.32 13.97
C LEU A 95 -8.89 -12.00 14.61
N ILE A 96 -10.19 -11.80 14.80
CA ILE A 96 -10.75 -10.61 15.46
C ILE A 96 -11.46 -11.05 16.74
N GLY A 97 -11.12 -10.42 17.86
CA GLY A 97 -11.75 -10.62 19.17
C GLY A 97 -12.74 -9.51 19.53
N GLU A 98 -13.29 -9.57 20.74
CA GLU A 98 -14.08 -8.49 21.33
C GLU A 98 -13.31 -7.16 21.34
N GLY A 99 -14.02 -6.05 21.13
CA GLY A 99 -13.43 -4.72 21.10
C GLY A 99 -12.61 -4.40 19.84
N GLY A 100 -12.52 -5.30 18.86
CA GLY A 100 -11.78 -5.08 17.62
C GLY A 100 -10.29 -5.39 17.70
N GLU A 101 -9.81 -6.01 18.78
CA GLU A 101 -8.46 -6.55 18.86
C GLU A 101 -8.24 -7.59 17.76
N ASN A 102 -7.06 -7.58 17.12
CA ASN A 102 -6.76 -8.53 16.06
C ASN A 102 -5.39 -9.20 16.22
N MET A 103 -5.29 -10.42 15.68
CA MET A 103 -4.03 -11.12 15.42
C MET A 103 -3.98 -11.46 13.94
N ILE A 104 -2.87 -11.10 13.29
CA ILE A 104 -2.71 -11.31 11.85
C ILE A 104 -1.46 -12.14 11.62
N SER A 105 -1.60 -13.24 10.91
CA SER A 105 -0.49 -14.02 10.36
C SER A 105 -0.52 -13.93 8.84
N VAL A 106 0.53 -13.37 8.26
CA VAL A 106 0.67 -13.27 6.79
C VAL A 106 1.55 -14.41 6.29
N ILE A 107 1.06 -15.13 5.29
CA ILE A 107 1.77 -16.21 4.60
C ILE A 107 2.03 -15.73 3.17
N PRO A 108 3.27 -15.35 2.82
CA PRO A 108 3.58 -14.81 1.51
C PRO A 108 3.25 -15.77 0.36
N ALA A 109 3.58 -17.06 0.52
CA ALA A 109 3.38 -18.11 -0.48
C ALA A 109 3.75 -17.63 -1.91
N ALA A 110 2.80 -17.54 -2.84
CA ALA A 110 3.06 -17.07 -4.20
C ALA A 110 3.78 -15.71 -4.27
N ASN A 111 3.48 -14.78 -3.36
CA ASN A 111 4.17 -13.49 -3.30
C ASN A 111 5.67 -13.65 -3.00
N GLY A 112 6.05 -14.69 -2.24
CA GLY A 112 7.44 -15.05 -1.94
C GLY A 112 8.20 -15.66 -3.14
N GLU A 113 7.49 -16.06 -4.20
CA GLU A 113 8.11 -16.60 -5.42
C GLU A 113 8.40 -15.51 -6.47
N VAL A 114 8.00 -14.27 -6.23
CA VAL A 114 8.34 -13.12 -7.07
C VAL A 114 9.85 -12.91 -7.03
N ASN A 115 10.48 -12.70 -8.20
CA ASN A 115 11.94 -12.64 -8.29
C ASN A 115 12.44 -11.46 -9.16
N VAL A 116 13.76 -11.39 -9.33
CA VAL A 116 14.43 -10.35 -10.13
C VAL A 116 13.95 -10.29 -11.58
N ALA A 117 13.70 -11.43 -12.23
CA ALA A 117 13.20 -11.42 -13.61
C ALA A 117 11.77 -10.87 -13.71
N ASP A 118 10.94 -11.10 -12.69
CA ASP A 118 9.62 -10.45 -12.61
C ASP A 118 9.73 -8.94 -12.42
N ALA A 119 10.69 -8.49 -11.63
CA ALA A 119 10.97 -7.07 -11.41
C ALA A 119 11.39 -6.37 -12.71
N GLU A 120 12.30 -6.98 -13.47
CA GLU A 120 12.73 -6.47 -14.78
C GLU A 120 11.57 -6.41 -15.77
N ARG A 121 10.74 -7.47 -15.80
CA ARG A 121 9.54 -7.52 -16.64
C ARG A 121 8.53 -6.45 -16.25
N ALA A 122 8.29 -6.21 -14.97
CA ALA A 122 7.39 -5.17 -14.48
C ALA A 122 7.76 -3.77 -14.99
N VAL A 123 9.05 -3.51 -15.16
CA VAL A 123 9.59 -2.21 -15.60
C VAL A 123 9.89 -2.17 -17.10
N SER A 124 9.86 -3.31 -17.79
CA SER A 124 10.33 -3.46 -19.18
C SER A 124 9.62 -2.58 -20.20
N GLU A 125 8.31 -2.40 -20.07
CA GLU A 125 7.47 -1.59 -20.97
C GLU A 125 7.26 -0.16 -20.47
N MET A 126 7.74 0.16 -19.27
CA MET A 126 7.61 1.50 -18.70
C MET A 126 8.62 2.47 -19.32
N ALA A 127 8.24 3.75 -19.34
CA ALA A 127 9.01 4.86 -19.90
C ALA A 127 9.15 6.02 -18.89
N THR A 128 10.01 6.99 -19.21
CA THR A 128 10.12 8.23 -18.43
C THR A 128 8.75 8.91 -18.31
N GLY A 129 8.37 9.28 -17.08
CA GLY A 129 7.05 9.84 -16.76
C GLY A 129 6.05 8.82 -16.21
N ASP A 130 6.34 7.52 -16.31
CA ASP A 130 5.55 6.49 -15.62
C ASP A 130 5.89 6.41 -14.13
N ILE A 131 5.00 5.77 -13.36
CA ILE A 131 5.15 5.56 -11.93
C ILE A 131 5.22 4.06 -11.62
N LEU A 132 6.25 3.66 -10.89
CA LEU A 132 6.36 2.33 -10.28
C LEU A 132 5.98 2.44 -8.80
N MET A 133 4.98 1.68 -8.37
CA MET A 133 4.58 1.57 -6.96
C MET A 133 5.00 0.23 -6.37
N LEU A 134 5.55 0.27 -5.15
CA LEU A 134 6.07 -0.87 -4.41
C LEU A 134 5.61 -0.83 -2.96
N GLN A 135 5.55 -2.00 -2.35
CA GLN A 135 5.38 -2.21 -0.89
C GLN A 135 6.35 -3.28 -0.43
N LEU A 136 6.40 -3.54 0.87
CA LEU A 136 7.39 -4.47 1.47
C LEU A 136 6.84 -5.87 1.75
N GLU A 137 5.87 -6.34 0.94
CA GLU A 137 5.24 -7.68 1.07
C GLU A 137 5.73 -8.71 0.03
N ILE A 138 6.75 -8.36 -0.77
CA ILE A 138 7.40 -9.26 -1.73
C ILE A 138 8.92 -9.31 -1.43
N PRO A 139 9.67 -10.27 -1.99
CA PRO A 139 11.10 -10.42 -1.74
C PRO A 139 11.91 -9.14 -1.97
N ALA A 140 12.81 -8.84 -1.03
CA ALA A 140 13.57 -7.59 -1.01
C ALA A 140 14.50 -7.42 -2.21
N ASP A 141 15.05 -8.53 -2.72
CA ASP A 141 15.87 -8.57 -3.93
C ASP A 141 15.08 -8.20 -5.19
N ALA A 142 13.83 -8.65 -5.31
CA ALA A 142 12.92 -8.25 -6.38
C ALA A 142 12.58 -6.74 -6.30
N ILE A 143 12.31 -6.22 -5.10
CA ILE A 143 12.07 -4.78 -4.89
C ILE A 143 13.29 -3.96 -5.30
N GLU A 144 14.49 -4.35 -4.85
CA GLU A 144 15.74 -3.66 -5.18
C GLU A 144 16.01 -3.67 -6.69
N ALA A 145 15.78 -4.81 -7.36
CA ALA A 145 15.91 -4.92 -8.80
C ALA A 145 14.94 -3.99 -9.55
N ALA A 146 13.67 -3.92 -9.11
CA ALA A 146 12.67 -3.05 -9.71
C ALA A 146 13.05 -1.56 -9.57
N LEU A 147 13.52 -1.15 -8.37
CA LEU A 147 13.97 0.22 -8.10
C LEU A 147 15.18 0.61 -8.98
N LYS A 148 16.16 -0.29 -9.12
CA LYS A 148 17.33 -0.06 -9.99
C LYS A 148 16.94 0.04 -11.47
N ALA A 149 16.07 -0.85 -11.94
CA ALA A 149 15.57 -0.83 -13.31
C ALA A 149 14.76 0.46 -13.61
N ALA A 150 13.92 0.88 -12.66
CA ALA A 150 13.14 2.10 -12.77
C ALA A 150 14.03 3.34 -12.85
N LYS A 151 15.06 3.41 -11.99
CA LYS A 151 16.05 4.48 -11.99
C LYS A 151 16.79 4.60 -13.32
N ALA A 152 17.20 3.48 -13.92
CA ALA A 152 17.87 3.45 -15.22
C ALA A 152 17.02 4.07 -16.35
N LYS A 153 15.69 4.00 -16.22
CA LYS A 153 14.72 4.55 -17.18
C LYS A 153 14.12 5.91 -16.77
N ARG A 154 14.55 6.48 -15.64
CA ARG A 154 13.98 7.72 -15.07
C ARG A 154 12.47 7.61 -14.83
N ILE A 155 12.02 6.45 -14.36
CA ILE A 155 10.65 6.20 -13.90
C ILE A 155 10.54 6.70 -12.46
N THR A 156 9.45 7.37 -12.12
CA THR A 156 9.20 7.81 -10.75
C THR A 156 8.84 6.61 -9.88
N THR A 157 9.50 6.46 -8.74
CA THR A 157 9.30 5.33 -7.84
C THR A 157 8.63 5.78 -6.53
N ILE A 158 7.58 5.07 -6.14
CA ILE A 158 6.87 5.25 -4.87
C ILE A 158 7.00 3.96 -4.08
N ILE A 159 7.53 4.04 -2.86
CA ILE A 159 7.57 2.91 -1.93
C ILE A 159 6.74 3.23 -0.70
N ASN A 160 5.78 2.36 -0.40
CA ASN A 160 5.12 2.34 0.90
C ASN A 160 5.85 1.37 1.83
N THR A 161 6.31 1.85 2.98
CA THR A 161 7.16 1.10 3.92
C THR A 161 6.41 0.06 4.77
N ALA A 162 5.18 -0.28 4.40
CA ALA A 162 4.34 -1.20 5.13
C ALA A 162 4.37 -2.62 4.51
N PRO A 163 4.45 -3.69 5.31
CA PRO A 163 4.89 -3.68 6.72
C PRO A 163 6.38 -3.31 6.81
N LEU A 164 6.80 -2.73 7.93
CA LEU A 164 8.20 -2.37 8.10
C LEU A 164 9.07 -3.62 8.23
N THR A 165 10.05 -3.77 7.33
CA THR A 165 11.02 -4.87 7.33
C THR A 165 12.41 -4.38 7.73
N SER A 166 13.33 -5.30 8.02
CA SER A 166 14.73 -4.94 8.32
C SER A 166 15.44 -4.32 7.11
N GLN A 167 14.96 -4.56 5.89
CA GLN A 167 15.48 -3.99 4.65
C GLN A 167 14.84 -2.64 4.28
N ALA A 168 13.78 -2.21 4.99
CA ALA A 168 13.00 -1.01 4.64
C ALA A 168 13.87 0.24 4.46
N GLN A 169 14.86 0.45 5.33
CA GLN A 169 15.75 1.60 5.26
C GLN A 169 16.61 1.60 3.99
N HIS A 170 17.19 0.45 3.63
CA HIS A 170 18.01 0.31 2.42
C HIS A 170 17.17 0.50 1.16
N LEU A 171 16.04 -0.20 1.07
CA LEU A 171 15.15 -0.14 -0.10
C LEU A 171 14.56 1.27 -0.27
N SER A 172 14.15 1.91 0.82
CA SER A 172 13.59 3.26 0.77
C SER A 172 14.58 4.29 0.24
N ARG A 173 15.89 4.14 0.47
CA ARG A 173 16.91 5.07 -0.08
C ARG A 173 17.04 5.00 -1.61
N LEU A 174 16.49 3.97 -2.24
CA LEU A 174 16.57 3.77 -3.68
C LEU A 174 15.37 4.37 -4.44
N SER A 175 14.32 4.82 -3.74
CA SER A 175 13.10 5.38 -4.35
C SER A 175 13.10 6.91 -4.43
N ASP A 176 12.16 7.49 -5.18
CA ASP A 176 11.98 8.95 -5.26
C ASP A 176 11.00 9.45 -4.18
N ILE A 177 9.97 8.67 -3.89
CA ILE A 177 8.90 8.96 -2.93
C ILE A 177 8.82 7.83 -1.91
N VAL A 178 8.84 8.19 -0.63
CA VAL A 178 8.70 7.26 0.50
C VAL A 178 7.44 7.63 1.29
N ILE A 179 6.55 6.66 1.47
CA ILE A 179 5.29 6.81 2.21
C ILE A 179 5.31 5.86 3.41
N ALA A 180 5.18 6.43 4.60
CA ALA A 180 5.17 5.71 5.86
C ALA A 180 4.06 6.25 6.77
N ASN A 181 3.58 5.46 7.73
CA ASN A 181 2.89 6.04 8.89
C ASN A 181 3.90 6.61 9.90
N GLU A 182 3.41 7.23 10.98
CA GLU A 182 4.26 7.83 12.04
C GLU A 182 5.29 6.85 12.60
N THR A 183 4.84 5.68 13.04
CA THR A 183 5.69 4.66 13.65
C THR A 183 6.70 4.12 12.65
N GLU A 184 6.26 3.82 11.43
CA GLU A 184 7.12 3.33 10.35
C GLU A 184 8.19 4.37 9.97
N PHE A 185 7.82 5.65 9.87
CA PHE A 185 8.75 6.73 9.55
C PHE A 185 9.82 6.87 10.62
N GLU A 186 9.42 6.91 11.89
CA GLU A 186 10.35 7.03 13.02
C GLU A 186 11.32 5.87 13.06
N LEU A 187 10.82 4.64 12.94
CA LEU A 187 11.66 3.44 12.91
C LEU A 187 12.59 3.42 11.68
N LEU A 188 12.13 3.87 10.52
CA LEU A 188 12.93 3.97 9.29
C LEU A 188 14.17 4.85 9.46
N ILE A 189 14.03 5.92 10.26
CA ILE A 189 15.13 6.86 10.57
C ILE A 189 15.86 6.53 11.87
N GLY A 190 15.55 5.38 12.50
CA GLY A 190 16.19 4.93 13.74
C GLY A 190 15.82 5.75 14.98
N LYS A 191 14.61 6.34 15.00
CA LYS A 191 14.06 7.11 16.11
C LYS A 191 12.75 6.49 16.61
N ASN A 192 12.25 7.01 17.73
CA ASN A 192 10.96 6.62 18.30
C ASN A 192 10.44 7.75 19.21
N GLY A 193 9.12 7.91 19.29
CA GLY A 193 8.43 8.85 20.16
C GLY A 193 8.67 10.31 19.81
N LEU A 194 8.76 10.65 18.52
CA LEU A 194 8.95 12.05 18.11
C LEU A 194 7.68 12.88 18.35
N SER A 195 7.85 14.12 18.79
CA SER A 195 6.78 15.12 18.75
C SER A 195 6.45 15.50 17.29
N PRO A 196 5.26 16.10 17.03
CA PRO A 196 4.91 16.60 15.71
C PRO A 196 5.98 17.54 15.10
N GLU A 197 6.50 18.48 15.89
CA GLU A 197 7.53 19.43 15.45
C GLU A 197 8.88 18.75 15.16
N GLN A 198 9.25 17.75 15.97
CA GLN A 198 10.44 16.95 15.74
C GLN A 198 10.29 16.14 14.44
N ARG A 199 9.10 15.63 14.14
CA ARG A 199 8.83 14.89 12.91
C ARG A 199 8.96 15.75 11.66
N GLU A 200 8.45 16.99 11.69
CA GLU A 200 8.64 17.97 10.59
C GLU A 200 10.11 18.35 10.38
N THR A 201 10.85 18.48 11.49
CA THR A 201 12.29 18.76 11.45
C THR A 201 13.05 17.58 10.84
N GLU A 202 12.73 16.34 11.23
CA GLU A 202 13.35 15.15 10.65
C GLU A 202 13.01 14.99 9.18
N LEU A 203 11.77 15.25 8.76
CA LEU A 203 11.40 15.25 7.34
C LEU A 203 12.30 16.20 6.53
N SER A 204 12.49 17.42 7.03
CA SER A 204 13.36 18.42 6.41
C SER A 204 14.82 17.96 6.34
N THR A 205 15.33 17.38 7.43
CA THR A 205 16.69 16.82 7.47
C THR A 205 16.86 15.70 6.45
N ARG A 206 15.95 14.70 6.42
CA ARG A 206 16.05 13.56 5.48
C ARG A 206 15.91 14.01 4.03
N HIS A 207 14.99 14.92 3.74
CA HIS A 207 14.88 15.50 2.42
C HIS A 207 16.16 16.21 2.00
N GLY A 208 16.80 16.98 2.90
CA GLY A 208 18.09 17.63 2.62
C GLY A 208 19.23 16.64 2.37
N GLU A 209 19.23 15.48 3.04
CA GLU A 209 20.23 14.43 2.88
C GLU A 209 20.08 13.65 1.56
N THR A 210 18.85 13.38 1.12
CA THR A 210 18.60 12.42 0.03
C THR A 210 17.93 13.03 -1.21
N GLY A 211 17.30 14.20 -1.09
CA GLY A 211 16.47 14.81 -2.13
C GLY A 211 15.11 14.13 -2.33
N GLN A 212 14.81 13.06 -1.58
CA GLN A 212 13.59 12.28 -1.75
C GLN A 212 12.36 13.01 -1.22
N THR A 213 11.19 12.70 -1.78
CA THR A 213 9.91 13.12 -1.19
C THR A 213 9.54 12.17 -0.06
N PHE A 214 9.33 12.69 1.14
CA PHE A 214 8.83 11.91 2.26
C PHE A 214 7.40 12.32 2.59
N ILE A 215 6.55 11.34 2.82
CA ILE A 215 5.13 11.51 3.16
C ILE A 215 4.84 10.65 4.39
N VAL A 216 4.31 11.28 5.43
CA VAL A 216 3.97 10.63 6.70
C VAL A 216 2.49 10.79 6.96
N THR A 217 1.76 9.67 6.94
CA THR A 217 0.34 9.62 7.30
C THR A 217 0.20 9.58 8.82
N LEU A 218 -0.66 10.44 9.36
CA LEU A 218 -0.87 10.68 10.80
C LEU A 218 -2.27 10.20 11.26
N GLY A 219 -2.82 9.18 10.59
CA GLY A 219 -4.18 8.71 10.82
C GLY A 219 -5.22 9.85 10.72
N ALA A 220 -5.98 10.07 11.79
CA ALA A 220 -7.01 11.09 11.85
C ALA A 220 -6.47 12.54 11.79
N GLU A 221 -5.18 12.75 12.11
CA GLU A 221 -4.54 14.06 12.07
C GLU A 221 -4.13 14.46 10.63
N GLY A 222 -4.28 13.55 9.66
CA GLY A 222 -4.07 13.81 8.25
C GLY A 222 -2.71 13.31 7.75
N VAL A 223 -1.99 14.17 7.02
CA VAL A 223 -0.71 13.84 6.39
C VAL A 223 0.20 15.05 6.39
N ILE A 224 1.47 14.81 6.66
CA ILE A 224 2.57 15.77 6.46
C ILE A 224 3.52 15.23 5.40
N ALA A 225 4.09 16.11 4.59
CA ALA A 225 5.02 15.72 3.55
C ALA A 225 6.07 16.80 3.32
N ILE A 226 7.19 16.41 2.71
CA ILE A 226 8.20 17.32 2.21
C ILE A 226 8.56 16.98 0.77
N ARG A 227 8.55 17.99 -0.09
CA ARG A 227 8.90 17.88 -1.51
C ARG A 227 9.57 19.17 -1.98
N ASN A 228 10.69 19.05 -2.69
CA ASN A 228 11.43 20.19 -3.23
C ASN A 228 11.73 21.28 -2.17
N GLY A 229 12.10 20.87 -0.95
CA GLY A 229 12.40 21.76 0.18
C GLY A 229 11.18 22.43 0.82
N LYS A 230 9.96 22.18 0.35
CA LYS A 230 8.72 22.73 0.91
C LYS A 230 7.99 21.66 1.73
N LEU A 231 7.57 22.04 2.94
CA LEU A 231 6.64 21.26 3.76
C LEU A 231 5.20 21.45 3.27
N PHE A 232 4.45 20.35 3.28
CA PHE A 232 3.04 20.29 2.92
C PHE A 232 2.27 19.61 4.04
N LYS A 233 1.03 20.04 4.25
CA LYS A 233 0.09 19.40 5.18
C LYS A 233 -1.25 19.29 4.49
N ALA A 234 -1.92 18.16 4.68
CA ALA A 234 -3.31 18.02 4.27
C ALA A 234 -4.06 17.21 5.33
N THR A 235 -5.34 17.50 5.50
CA THR A 235 -6.23 16.73 6.37
C THR A 235 -7.12 15.84 5.52
N GLY A 236 -7.65 14.77 6.11
CA GLY A 236 -8.70 13.93 5.52
C GLY A 236 -10.10 14.48 5.80
N LEU A 237 -11.09 13.59 5.81
CA LEU A 237 -12.43 13.90 6.32
C LEU A 237 -12.50 13.58 7.82
N LYS A 238 -13.28 14.36 8.57
CA LYS A 238 -13.69 13.97 9.93
C LYS A 238 -14.80 12.94 9.81
N ILE A 239 -14.54 11.72 10.29
CA ILE A 239 -15.43 10.56 10.18
C ILE A 239 -15.36 9.73 11.46
N GLU A 240 -16.42 8.96 11.72
CA GLU A 240 -16.40 7.85 12.68
C GLU A 240 -15.95 6.59 11.91
N PRO A 241 -14.80 5.96 12.24
CA PRO A 241 -14.28 4.84 11.47
C PRO A 241 -15.10 3.57 11.71
N VAL A 242 -15.47 2.89 10.62
CA VAL A 242 -16.06 1.55 10.64
C VAL A 242 -14.94 0.50 10.65
N ASP A 243 -13.97 0.65 9.76
CA ASP A 243 -12.79 -0.20 9.64
C ASP A 243 -11.66 0.65 9.06
N THR A 244 -10.43 0.53 9.54
CA THR A 244 -9.29 1.33 9.04
C THR A 244 -8.38 0.56 8.09
N VAL A 245 -8.67 -0.73 7.88
CA VAL A 245 -7.92 -1.60 6.98
C VAL A 245 -8.00 -1.06 5.54
N GLY A 246 -6.86 -0.97 4.87
CA GLY A 246 -6.77 -0.50 3.48
C GLY A 246 -6.81 1.02 3.32
N ALA A 247 -6.95 1.81 4.39
CA ALA A 247 -6.93 3.28 4.30
C ALA A 247 -5.58 3.82 3.78
N GLY A 248 -4.47 3.28 4.29
CA GLY A 248 -3.11 3.62 3.81
C GLY A 248 -2.87 3.19 2.36
N ASP A 249 -3.37 2.02 1.97
CA ASP A 249 -3.27 1.55 0.58
C ASP A 249 -4.10 2.42 -0.37
N THR A 250 -5.29 2.83 0.08
CA THR A 250 -6.16 3.77 -0.64
C THR A 250 -5.45 5.11 -0.83
N PHE A 251 -4.86 5.65 0.24
CA PHE A 251 -4.05 6.87 0.17
C PHE A 251 -2.94 6.74 -0.88
N CYS A 252 -2.15 5.66 -0.84
CA CYS A 252 -1.04 5.45 -1.76
C CYS A 252 -1.51 5.41 -3.22
N GLY A 253 -2.54 4.62 -3.53
CA GLY A 253 -3.06 4.51 -4.89
C GLY A 253 -3.64 5.82 -5.42
N TYR A 254 -4.42 6.55 -4.59
CA TYR A 254 -4.96 7.86 -4.99
C TYR A 254 -3.88 8.93 -5.16
N LEU A 255 -2.83 8.92 -4.34
CA LEU A 255 -1.69 9.80 -4.50
C LEU A 255 -1.00 9.54 -5.84
N ALA A 256 -0.68 8.28 -6.14
CA ALA A 256 -0.02 7.90 -7.38
C ALA A 256 -0.85 8.27 -8.61
N ALA A 257 -2.17 8.00 -8.59
CA ALA A 257 -3.08 8.40 -9.66
C ALA A 257 -3.13 9.93 -9.84
N SER A 258 -3.07 10.69 -8.75
CA SER A 258 -3.06 12.16 -8.80
C SER A 258 -1.75 12.70 -9.39
N LEU A 259 -0.62 12.08 -9.07
CA LEU A 259 0.69 12.42 -9.64
C LEU A 259 0.78 12.06 -11.12
N ASP A 260 0.28 10.88 -11.52
CA ASP A 260 0.21 10.45 -12.94
C ASP A 260 -0.66 11.39 -13.77
N ALA A 261 -1.75 11.91 -13.19
CA ALA A 261 -2.62 12.91 -13.81
C ALA A 261 -2.01 14.33 -13.85
N GLY A 262 -0.82 14.55 -13.27
CA GLY A 262 -0.15 15.85 -13.26
C GLY A 262 -0.79 16.89 -12.35
N LEU A 263 -1.56 16.47 -11.34
CA LEU A 263 -2.13 17.39 -10.36
C LEU A 263 -1.04 18.05 -9.50
N ASP A 264 -1.34 19.26 -9.01
CA ASP A 264 -0.49 19.91 -8.00
C ASP A 264 -0.32 19.02 -6.76
N PHE A 265 0.86 19.04 -6.14
CA PHE A 265 1.20 18.12 -5.06
C PHE A 265 0.32 18.32 -3.81
N GLU A 266 -0.05 19.56 -3.48
CA GLU A 266 -0.91 19.86 -2.34
C GLU A 266 -2.32 19.28 -2.56
N LEU A 267 -2.84 19.44 -3.78
CA LEU A 267 -4.11 18.85 -4.19
C LEU A 267 -4.04 17.31 -4.22
N ALA A 268 -2.95 16.73 -4.71
CA ALA A 268 -2.74 15.29 -4.74
C ALA A 268 -2.72 14.69 -3.32
N LEU A 269 -2.05 15.34 -2.37
CA LEU A 269 -2.04 14.94 -0.96
C LEU A 269 -3.44 15.01 -0.34
N ARG A 270 -4.16 16.11 -0.57
CA ARG A 270 -5.52 16.29 -0.05
C ARG A 270 -6.47 15.25 -0.63
N ARG A 271 -6.42 14.99 -1.94
CA ARG A 271 -7.22 13.96 -2.62
C ARG A 271 -6.95 12.56 -2.05
N ALA A 272 -5.69 12.22 -1.85
CA ALA A 272 -5.30 10.96 -1.22
C ALA A 272 -5.79 10.83 0.24
N ALA A 273 -5.68 11.90 1.03
CA ALA A 273 -6.17 11.93 2.41
C ALA A 273 -7.70 11.76 2.50
N VAL A 274 -8.45 12.43 1.63
CA VAL A 274 -9.91 12.25 1.52
C VAL A 274 -10.28 10.82 1.18
N ALA A 275 -9.60 10.23 0.18
CA ALA A 275 -9.86 8.86 -0.22
C ALA A 275 -9.59 7.86 0.91
N GLY A 276 -8.48 8.05 1.63
CA GLY A 276 -8.16 7.26 2.84
C GLY A 276 -9.25 7.37 3.91
N SER A 277 -9.76 8.57 4.17
CA SER A 277 -10.87 8.75 5.12
C SER A 277 -12.18 8.10 4.66
N LEU A 278 -12.50 8.12 3.37
CA LEU A 278 -13.69 7.47 2.83
C LEU A 278 -13.58 5.94 2.91
N ALA A 279 -12.39 5.37 2.65
CA ALA A 279 -12.16 3.94 2.85
C ALA A 279 -12.46 3.54 4.31
N CYS A 280 -12.15 4.41 5.28
CA CYS A 280 -12.43 4.13 6.68
C CYS A 280 -13.93 4.03 7.05
N THR A 281 -14.85 4.38 6.14
CA THR A 281 -16.31 4.38 6.40
C THR A 281 -17.01 3.09 5.99
N ARG A 282 -16.25 2.09 5.52
CA ARG A 282 -16.76 0.80 5.01
C ARG A 282 -15.88 -0.32 5.53
N GLU A 283 -16.44 -1.52 5.67
CA GLU A 283 -15.70 -2.70 6.10
C GLU A 283 -14.77 -3.24 5.01
N GLY A 284 -13.60 -3.75 5.42
CA GLY A 284 -12.66 -4.49 4.59
C GLY A 284 -11.69 -3.64 3.76
N ALA A 285 -10.63 -4.28 3.23
CA ALA A 285 -9.59 -3.62 2.45
C ALA A 285 -10.05 -3.20 1.05
N GLN A 286 -10.00 -4.09 0.05
CA GLN A 286 -10.40 -3.76 -1.33
C GLN A 286 -11.87 -3.33 -1.48
N PRO A 287 -12.85 -3.90 -0.75
CA PRO A 287 -14.24 -3.48 -0.85
C PRO A 287 -14.48 -2.02 -0.44
N SER A 288 -13.70 -1.48 0.50
CA SER A 288 -13.91 -0.12 1.02
C SER A 288 -13.39 0.99 0.11
N ILE A 289 -12.43 0.67 -0.77
CA ILE A 289 -11.76 1.65 -1.65
C ILE A 289 -12.79 2.45 -2.48
N PRO A 290 -12.89 3.78 -2.34
CA PRO A 290 -13.89 4.58 -3.03
C PRO A 290 -13.59 4.69 -4.53
N VAL A 291 -14.61 5.00 -5.33
CA VAL A 291 -14.44 5.41 -6.75
C VAL A 291 -14.17 6.92 -6.86
N ALA A 292 -13.54 7.36 -7.95
CA ALA A 292 -13.11 8.74 -8.15
C ALA A 292 -14.21 9.78 -7.88
N SER A 293 -15.44 9.54 -8.37
CA SER A 293 -16.56 10.47 -8.20
C SER A 293 -16.96 10.68 -6.74
N GLU A 294 -16.79 9.68 -5.87
CA GLU A 294 -17.10 9.80 -4.44
C GLU A 294 -16.07 10.69 -3.74
N VAL A 295 -14.80 10.58 -4.15
CA VAL A 295 -13.70 11.41 -3.62
C VAL A 295 -13.82 12.84 -4.13
N GLU A 296 -14.05 13.04 -5.43
CA GLU A 296 -14.16 14.36 -6.06
C GLU A 296 -15.29 15.21 -5.46
N ALA A 297 -16.38 14.59 -5.01
CA ALA A 297 -17.46 15.30 -4.30
C ALA A 297 -17.05 15.87 -2.92
N LYS A 298 -15.83 15.59 -2.45
CA LYS A 298 -15.35 15.88 -1.09
C LYS A 298 -13.98 16.59 -1.03
N VAL A 299 -13.30 16.75 -2.18
CA VAL A 299 -11.96 17.36 -2.28
C VAL A 299 -12.05 18.87 -2.37
#